data_AF-A0A432H029-F1
#
_entry.id   AF-A0A432H029-F1
#
_cell.length_a   1.000
_cell.length_b   1.000
_cell.length_c   1.000
_cell.angle_alpha   90.00
_cell.angle_beta   90.00
_cell.angle_gamma   90.00
#
_symmetry.space_group_name_H-M   'P 1'
#
loop_
_entity.id
_entity.type
_entity.pdbx_description
1 polymer ?
#
loop_
_entity_poly.entity_id
_entity_poly.type
_entity_poly.pdbx_seq_one_letter_code
_entity_poly.pdbx_strand_id
1 'polypeptide(L)' 'MERIRSGSESVEHYLFFLGYSGWGAGQLEQEVREQSWVLSKRARAGLLQTPADQMWAEALREMGGQQTLWSWMPPDPDMN' A
#
# COMPACT_ATOMS: atom_id res chain seq x y z
N MET A 1 20.38 0.95 -12.74
CA MET A 1 21.00 -0.05 -11.85
C MET A 1 22.47 0.23 -11.58
N GLU A 2 23.24 0.61 -12.59
CA GLU A 2 24.69 0.88 -12.43
C GLU A 2 25.02 1.98 -11.42
N ARG A 3 24.17 3.01 -11.30
CA ARG A 3 24.30 4.12 -10.33
C ARG A 3 24.02 3.73 -8.86
N ILE A 4 23.11 2.77 -8.64
CA ILE A 4 22.88 2.17 -7.30
C ILE A 4 24.07 1.27 -6.95
N ARG A 5 24.57 0.53 -7.94
CA ARG A 5 25.73 -0.36 -7.79
C ARG A 5 27.04 0.41 -7.58
N SER A 6 27.17 1.62 -8.13
CA SER A 6 28.38 2.46 -8.04
C SER A 6 28.46 3.32 -6.78
N GLY A 7 27.40 3.37 -5.95
CA GLY A 7 27.38 4.11 -4.69
C GLY A 7 27.55 5.63 -4.81
N SER A 8 27.35 6.23 -5.99
CA SER A 8 27.68 7.64 -6.24
C SER A 8 26.63 8.64 -5.74
N GLU A 9 25.47 8.18 -5.29
CA GLU A 9 24.42 8.98 -4.64
C GLU A 9 23.96 8.29 -3.36
N SER A 10 23.91 9.03 -2.24
CA SER A 10 23.39 8.57 -0.96
C SER A 10 21.87 8.68 -0.94
N VAL A 11 21.16 7.79 -1.62
CA VAL A 11 19.74 7.56 -1.35
C VAL A 11 19.65 6.62 -0.14
N GLU A 12 18.98 7.05 0.93
CA GLU A 12 18.90 6.30 2.19
C GLU A 12 18.07 5.00 2.08
N HIS A 13 17.07 4.97 1.21
CA HIS A 13 16.11 3.85 1.11
C HIS A 13 15.76 3.49 -0.34
N TYR A 14 15.74 2.19 -0.63
CA TYR A 14 15.34 1.63 -1.92
C TYR A 14 14.28 0.55 -1.72
N LEU A 15 13.32 0.49 -2.65
CA LEU A 15 12.37 -0.62 -2.77
C LEU A 15 12.36 -1.09 -4.21
N PHE A 16 12.45 -2.41 -4.39
CA PHE A 16 12.41 -3.04 -5.69
C PHE A 16 11.09 -3.78 -5.83
N PHE A 17 10.32 -3.41 -6.84
CA PHE A 17 9.08 -4.07 -7.20
C PHE A 17 9.26 -4.72 -8.57
N LEU A 18 8.72 -5.92 -8.74
CA LEU A 18 8.65 -6.61 -10.02
C LEU A 18 7.19 -6.76 -10.43
N GLY A 19 6.85 -6.20 -11.59
CA GLY A 19 5.46 -6.12 -12.06
C GLY A 19 4.78 -4.83 -11.63
N TYR A 20 3.51 -4.70 -12.01
CA TYR A 20 2.68 -3.54 -11.72
C TYR A 20 1.21 -3.94 -11.70
N SER A 21 0.39 -3.20 -10.95
CA SER A 21 -1.06 -3.25 -11.07
C SER A 21 -1.50 -2.39 -12.24
N GLY A 22 -2.38 -2.91 -13.10
CA GLY A 22 -2.89 -2.21 -14.27
C GLY A 22 -4.41 -2.28 -14.32
N TRP A 23 -5.02 -1.20 -14.80
CA TRP A 23 -6.46 -1.11 -15.00
C TRP A 23 -6.75 -0.81 -16.47
N GLY A 24 -7.77 -1.47 -17.03
CA GLY A 24 -8.36 -1.12 -18.30
C GLY A 24 -9.14 0.21 -18.21
N ALA A 25 -9.56 0.74 -19.36
CA ALA A 25 -10.33 1.98 -19.41
C ALA A 25 -11.64 1.86 -18.59
N GLY A 26 -11.83 2.72 -17.60
CA GLY A 26 -13.01 2.75 -16.73
C GLY A 26 -13.06 1.67 -15.65
N GLN A 27 -12.08 0.75 -15.60
CA GLN A 27 -12.10 -0.38 -14.68
C GLN A 27 -11.93 0.08 -13.23
N LEU A 28 -10.95 0.94 -12.95
CA LEU A 28 -10.71 1.43 -11.58
C LEU A 28 -11.93 2.18 -11.04
N GLU A 29 -12.57 3.00 -11.87
CA GLU A 29 -13.77 3.75 -11.50
C GLU A 29 -14.97 2.83 -11.23
N GLN A 30 -15.07 1.72 -11.96
CA GLN A 30 -16.07 0.69 -11.69
C GLN A 30 -15.77 -0.01 -10.36
N GLU A 31 -14.54 -0.47 -10.15
CA GLU A 31 -14.16 -1.20 -8.93
C GLU A 31 -14.32 -0.33 -7.66
N VAL A 32 -14.05 0.98 -7.75
CA VAL A 32 -14.31 1.94 -6.66
C VAL A 32 -15.82 2.08 -6.40
N ARG A 33 -16.65 2.16 -7.46
CA ARG A 33 -18.13 2.23 -7.31
C ARG A 33 -18.70 0.95 -6.69
N GLU A 34 -18.12 -0.19 -7.02
CA GLU A 34 -18.47 -1.51 -6.45
C GLU A 34 -17.90 -1.73 -5.05
N GLN A 35 -17.25 -0.72 -4.45
CA GLN A 35 -16.63 -0.80 -3.13
C GLN A 35 -15.53 -1.86 -3.01
N SER A 36 -14.94 -2.27 -4.15
CA SER A 36 -13.80 -3.18 -4.20
C SER A 36 -12.48 -2.50 -3.82
N TRP A 37 -12.40 -1.17 -3.98
CA TRP A 37 -11.29 -0.36 -3.49
C TRP A 37 -11.77 0.74 -2.55
N VAL A 38 -11.02 0.96 -1.47
CA VAL A 38 -11.20 2.11 -0.58
C VAL A 38 -10.12 3.13 -0.88
N LEU A 39 -10.53 4.35 -1.24
CA LEU A 39 -9.61 5.43 -1.58
C LEU A 39 -9.29 6.27 -0.34
N SER A 40 -7.99 6.41 -0.03
CA SER A 40 -7.51 7.35 0.99
C SER A 40 -7.07 8.67 0.35
N LYS A 41 -7.47 9.80 0.95
CA LYS A 41 -6.91 11.12 0.63
C LYS A 41 -5.63 11.44 1.40
N ARG A 42 -5.26 10.57 2.34
CA ARG A 42 -4.09 10.70 3.21
C ARG A 42 -3.14 9.57 2.86
N ALA A 43 -2.16 9.86 2.02
CA ALA A 43 -1.03 8.97 1.78
C ALA A 43 0.19 9.58 2.45
N ARG A 44 0.71 8.95 3.50
CA ARG A 44 1.96 9.41 4.12
C ARG A 44 3.14 9.08 3.22
N ALA A 45 4.05 10.02 3.06
CA ALA A 45 5.30 9.80 2.31
C ALA A 45 6.13 8.61 2.83
N GLY A 46 5.92 8.20 4.08
CA GLY A 46 6.63 7.09 4.73
C GLY A 46 5.90 5.75 4.74
N LEU A 47 4.71 5.59 4.14
CA LEU A 47 4.00 4.31 4.18
C LEU A 47 4.85 3.18 3.57
N LEU A 48 5.55 3.48 2.48
CA LEU A 48 6.46 2.56 1.81
C LEU A 48 7.72 2.22 2.64
N GLN A 49 8.03 3.00 3.67
CA GLN A 49 9.12 2.69 4.62
C GLN A 49 8.67 1.69 5.70
N THR A 50 7.37 1.40 5.79
CA THR A 50 6.81 0.43 6.74
C THR A 50 7.18 -0.99 6.28
N PRO A 51 7.55 -1.89 7.20
CA PRO A 51 7.68 -3.31 6.89
C PRO A 51 6.44 -3.86 6.17
N ALA A 52 6.64 -4.69 5.15
CA ALA A 52 5.58 -5.12 4.25
C ALA A 52 4.42 -5.84 4.96
N ASP A 53 4.74 -6.60 6.01
CA ASP A 53 3.80 -7.31 6.90
C ASP A 53 2.92 -6.37 7.74
N GLN A 54 3.37 -5.12 7.95
CA GLN A 54 2.66 -4.12 8.76
C GLN A 54 2.01 -3.03 7.92
N MET A 55 2.41 -2.91 6.65
CA MET A 55 1.98 -1.84 5.75
C MET A 55 0.46 -1.76 5.59
N TRP A 56 -0.21 -2.91 5.52
CA TRP A 56 -1.68 -2.97 5.40
C TRP A 56 -2.39 -2.39 6.63
N ALA A 57 -2.01 -2.85 7.83
CA ALA A 57 -2.59 -2.39 9.07
C ALA A 57 -2.34 -0.88 9.28
N GLU A 58 -1.15 -0.40 8.94
CA GLU A 58 -0.81 1.03 9.03
C GLU A 58 -1.61 1.87 8.03
N ALA A 59 -1.76 1.43 6.78
CA ALA A 59 -2.57 2.11 5.78
C ALA A 59 -4.04 2.24 6.22
N LEU A 60 -4.61 1.18 6.80
CA LEU A 60 -5.97 1.19 7.34
C LEU A 60 -6.12 2.14 8.53
N ARG A 61 -5.13 2.17 9.44
CA ARG A 61 -5.10 3.11 10.59
C ARG A 61 -5.02 4.56 10.15
N GLU A 62 -4.24 4.86 9.11
CA GLU A 62 -4.11 6.21 8.56
C GLU A 62 -5.41 6.73 7.94
N MET A 63 -6.19 5.85 7.31
CA MET A 63 -7.53 6.22 6.81
C MET A 63 -8.46 6.65 7.94
N GLY A 64 -8.31 6.07 9.13
CA GLY A 64 -9.13 6.35 10.30
C GLY A 64 -10.56 5.83 10.16
N GLY A 65 -11.44 6.18 11.10
CA GLY A 65 -12.85 5.80 11.03
C GLY A 65 -13.10 4.29 11.15
N GLN A 66 -14.02 3.77 10.34
CA GLN A 66 -14.38 2.34 10.36
C GLN A 66 -13.24 1.44 9.84
N GLN A 67 -12.37 1.98 9.00
CA GLN A 67 -11.24 1.27 8.41
C GLN A 67 -10.20 0.88 9.46
N THR A 68 -10.10 1.64 10.57
CA THR A 68 -9.28 1.25 11.73
C THR A 68 -9.75 -0.07 12.33
N LEU A 69 -11.05 -0.41 12.26
CA LEU A 69 -11.54 -1.67 12.79
C LEU A 69 -10.97 -2.87 12.02
N TRP A 70 -10.84 -2.74 10.70
CA TRP A 70 -10.24 -3.77 9.85
C TRP A 70 -8.74 -3.94 10.08
N SER A 71 -8.04 -2.94 10.64
CA SER A 71 -6.62 -3.06 10.98
C SER A 71 -6.35 -4.08 12.10
N TRP A 72 -7.39 -4.46 12.84
CA TRP A 72 -7.32 -5.45 13.92
C TRP A 72 -7.80 -6.84 13.49
N MET A 73 -8.32 -6.98 12.27
CA MET A 73 -8.73 -8.28 11.76
C MET A 73 -7.49 -9.10 11.39
N PRO A 74 -7.44 -10.40 11.71
CA PRO A 74 -6.35 -11.24 11.29
C PRO A 74 -6.27 -11.25 9.75
N PRO A 75 -5.05 -11.31 9.19
CA PRO A 75 -4.86 -11.36 7.73
C PRO A 75 -5.44 -12.64 7.12
N ASP A 76 -5.65 -13.68 7.94
CA ASP A 76 -6.37 -14.89 7.56
C ASP A 76 -7.83 -14.80 8.07
N PRO A 77 -8.83 -14.75 7.17
CA PRO A 77 -10.23 -14.69 7.56
C PRO A 77 -10.72 -15.95 8.30
N ASP A 78 -10.02 -17.08 8.22
CA ASP A 78 -10.35 -18.32 8.93
C ASP A 78 -9.92 -18.30 10.41
N MET A 79 -9.24 -17.24 10.86
CA MET A 79 -8.77 -17.07 12.24
C MET A 79 -9.72 -16.28 13.17
N ASN A 80 -11.00 -16.13 12.80
CA ASN A 80 -12.04 -15.46 13.60
C ASN A 80 -12.98 -16.43 14.32
#